data_AF-A0A2N1TE28-F1
#
_entry.id   AF-A0A2N1TE28-F1
#
_cell.length_a   1.000
_cell.length_b   1.000
_cell.length_c   1.000
_cell.angle_alpha   90.00
_cell.angle_beta   90.00
_cell.angle_gamma   90.00
#
_symmetry.space_group_name_H-M   'P 1'
#
loop_
_entity.id
_entity.type
_entity.pdbx_description
1 polymer ?
#
loop_
_entity_poly.entity_id
_entity_poly.type
_entity_poly.pdbx_seq_one_letter_code
_entity_poly.pdbx_strand_id
1 'polypeptide(L)'
;MVSHIEISHEDGTRMTIIKKLLDKYRLRFDENLERRFLDDYFDKSIVVMRIALGLGIILYASFGILDILIVPETKYAVWFIRYAIVVPLLAGMMILSFRTLFKKHNQLLLSFLGIVLGLGIVTMIGLAKPSELGYDFYFSGLFLVIMWIYALARLRVKYAIISSSIVGAGYIFVEILVNKRYAGGLGSDGLSMFINNNFFFLSANIIGVFACFTIEYYLRKDFQQRQIIGDEQVRTLRLLSTVDETAVELVSGSRELIDSSEKIDVIISEHARLMEEVMNISSDISKSIEEIRGKSNFQYRTVEENFTKIQEISSLMEGIYNDSTAQSTKAEEALRLATINEQHLRETVESITDMRMNSQKIGEISKTISEIADQTNLLSLNAAIESARAGEQGKGFAVVADEISKLATMSVDSSKEIALIIKNTVNNIENVSSMIENLARYLDQVISFVRENSDFMTGLKNNTLKEFQESKVLYSTTVEVDKAAKDVIDYSDQQAGFVRKIVDWMERMKVLGDEVPKNLRDIQGISRNLETRSGKMNELLQQKQG
;
A
#
# COMPACT_ATOMS: atom_id res chain seq x y z
N MET A 1 18.82 3.11 4.11
CA MET A 1 20.28 2.90 4.02
C MET A 1 20.91 3.72 5.12
N VAL A 2 21.06 3.11 6.30
CA VAL A 2 21.48 3.78 7.55
C VAL A 2 22.98 3.57 7.69
N SER A 3 23.78 4.61 7.42
CA SER A 3 25.21 4.60 7.70
C SER A 3 25.44 4.79 9.19
N HIS A 4 25.92 3.74 9.86
CA HIS A 4 26.52 3.82 11.19
C HIS A 4 27.64 4.87 11.17
N ILE A 5 27.45 5.94 11.92
CA ILE A 5 28.55 6.79 12.37
C ILE A 5 29.11 6.10 13.62
N GLU A 6 30.16 5.32 13.42
CA GLU A 6 31.06 4.90 14.50
C GLU A 6 31.64 6.16 15.14
N ILE A 7 31.14 6.50 16.32
CA ILE A 7 31.76 7.50 17.20
C ILE A 7 33.07 6.86 17.69
N SER A 8 34.18 7.18 17.03
CA SER A 8 35.49 6.67 17.43
C SER A 8 35.80 7.13 18.85
N HIS A 9 36.11 6.14 19.69
CA HIS A 9 36.44 6.26 21.10
C HIS A 9 37.82 6.95 21.34
N GLU A 10 38.36 7.70 20.37
CA GLU A 10 39.71 8.27 20.42
C GLU A 10 39.83 9.61 21.15
N ASP A 11 38.76 10.42 21.22
CA ASP A 11 38.85 11.79 21.76
C ASP A 11 38.88 11.84 23.30
N GLY A 12 38.33 10.85 24.00
CA GLY A 12 38.39 10.77 25.46
C GLY A 12 39.80 10.42 25.99
N THR A 13 40.59 9.75 25.16
CA THR A 13 41.91 9.20 25.55
C THR A 13 42.99 10.29 25.50
N ARG A 14 42.93 11.23 24.55
CA ARG A 14 43.91 12.33 24.41
C ARG A 14 43.94 13.28 25.61
N MET A 15 42.77 13.61 26.16
CA MET A 15 42.67 14.56 27.27
C MET A 15 43.19 13.99 28.61
N THR A 16 43.11 12.67 28.77
CA THR A 16 43.63 11.96 29.95
C THR A 16 45.16 11.87 29.94
N ILE A 17 45.76 11.80 28.74
CA ILE A 17 47.22 11.73 28.53
C ILE A 17 47.89 13.07 28.87
N ILE A 18 47.31 14.21 28.49
CA ILE A 18 47.94 15.53 28.70
C ILE A 18 47.98 15.95 30.18
N LYS A 19 47.09 15.42 31.04
CA LYS A 19 47.05 15.75 32.47
C LYS A 19 48.17 15.12 33.31
N LYS A 20 48.95 14.16 32.79
CA LYS A 20 49.88 13.32 33.59
C LYS A 20 51.33 13.20 33.08
N LEU A 21 51.86 14.19 32.35
CA LEU A 21 53.11 13.99 31.59
C LEU A 21 54.33 14.83 31.95
N LEU A 22 54.28 15.73 32.93
CA LEU A 22 55.52 16.30 33.47
C LEU A 22 55.96 15.45 34.66
N ASP A 23 56.94 14.55 34.44
CA ASP A 23 57.60 13.85 35.54
C ASP A 23 58.30 14.90 36.41
N LYS A 24 57.76 15.11 37.62
CA LYS A 24 58.20 16.15 38.56
C LYS A 24 59.67 15.98 38.95
N TYR A 25 60.20 14.76 38.84
CA TYR A 25 61.58 14.44 39.22
C TYR A 25 62.53 14.44 38.01
N ARG A 26 62.06 14.06 36.82
CA ARG A 26 62.92 13.96 35.62
C ARG A 26 62.89 15.19 34.71
N LEU A 27 61.96 16.13 34.92
CA LEU A 27 61.75 17.31 34.07
C LEU A 27 61.74 16.93 32.58
N ARG A 28 60.88 15.97 32.19
CA ARG A 28 60.80 15.47 30.81
C ARG A 28 59.36 15.10 30.47
N PHE A 29 58.95 15.36 29.23
CA PHE A 29 57.70 14.91 28.63
C PHE A 29 57.87 13.60 27.84
N ASP A 30 56.75 13.04 27.38
CA ASP A 30 56.73 11.94 26.40
C ASP A 30 57.38 12.35 25.07
N GLU A 31 57.92 11.41 24.30
CA GLU A 31 58.90 11.66 23.23
C GLU A 31 58.41 12.67 22.17
N ASN A 32 57.14 12.58 21.78
CA ASN A 32 56.54 13.50 20.80
C ASN A 32 56.32 14.91 21.37
N LEU A 33 55.92 15.00 22.64
CA LEU A 33 55.68 16.28 23.31
C LEU A 33 57.00 16.96 23.69
N GLU A 34 58.03 16.18 24.04
CA GLU A 34 59.37 16.66 24.37
C GLU A 34 60.03 17.30 23.15
N ARG A 35 59.88 16.74 21.94
CA ARG A 35 60.38 17.39 20.70
C ARG A 35 59.74 18.76 20.49
N ARG A 36 58.42 18.87 20.62
CA ARG A 36 57.69 20.15 20.47
C ARG A 36 58.08 21.15 21.57
N PHE A 37 58.29 20.69 22.80
CA PHE A 37 58.79 21.53 23.87
C PHE A 37 60.22 22.03 23.61
N LEU A 38 61.13 21.19 23.11
CA LEU A 38 62.51 21.60 22.85
C LEU A 38 62.60 22.72 21.80
N ASP A 39 61.74 22.69 20.80
CA ASP A 39 61.62 23.78 19.83
C ASP A 39 61.08 25.07 20.48
N ASP A 40 59.96 25.00 21.23
CA ASP A 40 59.41 26.16 21.97
C ASP A 40 60.40 26.73 23.00
N TYR A 41 61.13 25.85 23.69
CA TYR A 41 62.16 26.20 24.67
C TYR A 41 63.30 26.98 24.02
N PHE A 42 63.78 26.53 22.85
CA PHE A 42 64.80 27.24 22.10
C PHE A 42 64.30 28.61 21.64
N ASP A 43 63.14 28.65 21.01
CA ASP A 43 62.60 29.87 20.41
C ASP A 43 62.33 30.95 21.48
N LYS A 44 61.92 30.57 22.69
CA LYS A 44 61.77 31.50 23.83
C LYS A 44 63.09 31.90 24.48
N SER A 45 64.05 30.97 24.56
CA SER A 45 65.29 31.20 25.31
C SER A 45 66.37 31.93 24.50
N ILE A 46 66.31 31.93 23.16
CA ILE A 46 67.37 32.46 22.30
C ILE A 46 67.68 33.94 22.54
N VAL A 47 66.66 34.76 22.80
CA VAL A 47 66.85 36.19 23.08
C VAL A 47 67.63 36.37 24.38
N VAL A 48 67.27 35.63 25.43
CA VAL A 48 67.95 35.70 26.72
C VAL A 48 69.39 35.17 26.60
N MET A 49 69.61 34.09 25.87
CA MET A 49 70.96 33.53 25.61
C MET A 49 71.86 34.55 24.90
N ARG A 50 71.33 35.31 23.93
CA ARG A 50 72.07 36.37 23.22
C ARG A 50 72.43 37.54 24.13
N ILE A 51 71.49 37.98 24.96
CA ILE A 51 71.73 39.03 25.96
C ILE A 51 72.83 38.57 26.94
N ALA A 52 72.78 37.32 27.39
CA ALA A 52 73.76 36.73 28.27
C ALA A 52 75.18 36.69 27.67
N LEU A 53 75.31 36.33 26.39
CA LEU A 53 76.58 36.33 25.67
C LEU A 53 77.16 37.75 25.55
N GLY A 54 76.32 38.73 25.17
CA GLY A 54 76.73 40.14 25.07
C GLY A 54 77.19 40.70 26.41
N LEU A 55 76.43 40.45 27.49
CA LEU A 55 76.80 40.85 28.84
C LEU A 55 78.13 40.20 29.28
N GLY A 56 78.32 38.93 28.93
CA GLY A 56 79.57 38.21 29.16
C GLY A 56 80.77 38.91 28.52
N ILE A 57 80.68 39.32 27.24
CA ILE A 57 81.76 40.04 26.54
C ILE A 57 82.11 41.34 27.27
N ILE A 58 81.10 42.14 27.63
CA ILE A 58 81.29 43.44 28.27
C ILE A 58 81.95 43.28 29.64
N LEU A 59 81.40 42.41 30.49
CA LEU A 59 81.94 42.19 31.83
C LEU A 59 83.35 41.61 31.77
N TYR A 60 83.57 40.59 30.94
CA TYR A 60 84.87 39.94 30.88
C TYR A 60 85.95 40.85 30.29
N ALA A 61 85.62 41.76 29.37
CA ALA A 61 86.56 42.77 28.87
C ALA A 61 86.82 43.87 29.90
N SER A 62 85.80 44.41 30.58
CA SER A 62 85.95 45.54 31.51
C SER A 62 86.82 45.21 32.72
N PHE A 63 86.78 43.97 33.23
CA PHE A 63 87.69 43.52 34.29
C PHE A 63 89.18 43.60 33.90
N GLY A 64 89.51 43.72 32.61
CA GLY A 64 90.88 43.98 32.14
C GLY A 64 91.49 45.29 32.68
N ILE A 65 90.66 46.30 32.96
CA ILE A 65 91.10 47.56 33.57
C ILE A 65 91.52 47.32 35.02
N LEU A 66 90.79 46.47 35.74
CA LEU A 66 91.06 46.12 37.13
C LEU A 66 92.35 45.32 37.28
N ASP A 67 92.72 44.53 36.27
CA ASP A 67 93.96 43.74 36.25
C ASP A 67 95.21 44.62 36.42
N ILE A 68 95.19 45.89 35.97
CA ILE A 68 96.31 46.84 36.14
C ILE A 68 96.61 47.10 37.63
N LEU A 69 95.56 47.14 38.45
CA LEU A 69 95.67 47.42 39.89
C LEU A 69 95.94 46.15 40.69
N ILE A 70 95.33 45.04 40.28
CA ILE A 70 95.30 43.80 41.05
C ILE A 70 96.52 42.89 40.77
N VAL A 71 97.05 42.89 39.54
CA VAL A 71 98.19 42.06 39.10
C VAL A 71 99.19 42.84 38.23
N PRO A 72 99.89 43.85 38.79
CA PRO A 72 100.72 44.75 37.99
C PRO A 72 101.91 44.06 37.28
N GLU A 73 102.44 42.96 37.82
CA GLU A 73 103.57 42.23 37.26
C GLU A 73 103.12 41.19 36.22
N THR A 74 102.02 40.47 36.49
CA THR A 74 101.52 39.39 35.62
C THR A 74 100.43 39.84 34.64
N LYS A 75 100.09 41.15 34.62
CA LYS A 75 99.04 41.74 33.78
C LYS A 75 99.03 41.30 32.32
N TYR A 76 100.20 41.18 31.67
CA TYR A 76 100.27 40.81 30.25
C TYR A 76 99.85 39.36 30.00
N ALA A 77 100.15 38.44 30.93
CA ALA A 77 99.72 37.05 30.83
C ALA A 77 98.21 36.90 31.07
N VAL A 78 97.67 37.64 32.04
CA VAL A 78 96.22 37.71 32.32
C VAL A 78 95.45 38.34 31.15
N TRP A 79 95.95 39.45 30.61
CA TRP A 79 95.36 40.09 29.43
C TRP A 79 95.37 39.19 28.20
N PHE A 80 96.40 38.36 28.03
CA PHE A 80 96.42 37.37 26.96
C PHE A 80 95.25 36.37 27.10
N ILE A 81 95.01 35.82 28.29
CA ILE A 81 93.87 34.92 28.53
C ILE A 81 92.54 35.63 28.26
N ARG A 82 92.38 36.86 28.75
CA ARG A 82 91.14 37.63 28.63
C ARG A 82 90.83 38.01 27.17
N TYR A 83 91.77 38.67 26.49
CA TYR A 83 91.53 39.29 25.19
C TYR A 83 91.91 38.41 24.00
N ALA A 84 92.83 37.44 24.15
CA ALA A 84 93.20 36.54 23.06
C ALA A 84 92.39 35.22 23.07
N ILE A 85 91.90 34.77 24.23
CA ILE A 85 91.18 33.50 24.35
C ILE A 85 89.69 33.74 24.65
N VAL A 86 89.38 34.37 25.78
CA VAL A 86 88.00 34.39 26.29
C VAL A 86 87.08 35.31 25.51
N VAL A 87 87.46 36.58 25.31
CA VAL A 87 86.63 37.56 24.59
C VAL A 87 86.36 37.14 23.13
N PRO A 88 87.35 36.67 22.36
CA PRO A 88 87.11 36.15 21.01
C PRO A 88 86.16 34.94 21.00
N LEU A 89 86.28 34.03 21.97
CA LEU A 89 85.40 32.86 22.06
C LEU A 89 83.95 33.27 22.37
N LEU A 90 83.73 34.22 23.29
CA LEU A 90 82.42 34.79 23.57
C LEU A 90 81.81 35.47 22.34
N ALA A 91 82.59 36.27 21.61
CA ALA A 91 82.16 36.91 20.38
C ALA A 91 81.83 35.88 19.28
N GLY A 92 82.65 34.83 19.15
CA GLY A 92 82.39 33.71 18.24
C GLY A 92 81.09 32.98 18.57
N MET A 93 80.82 32.71 19.85
CA MET A 93 79.55 32.10 20.29
C MET A 93 78.34 33.03 20.07
N MET A 94 78.51 34.35 20.23
CA MET A 94 77.47 35.33 19.91
C MET A 94 77.11 35.30 18.41
N ILE A 95 78.10 35.27 17.52
CA ILE A 95 77.88 35.14 16.08
C ILE A 95 77.22 33.79 15.75
N LEU A 96 77.70 32.71 16.37
CA LEU A 96 77.15 31.36 16.17
C LEU A 96 75.68 31.28 16.58
N SER A 97 75.24 32.07 17.59
CA SER A 97 73.85 32.10 18.05
C SER A 97 72.81 32.50 16.99
N PHE A 98 73.24 33.09 15.87
CA PHE A 98 72.37 33.44 14.73
C PHE A 98 72.33 32.35 13.65
N ARG A 99 73.14 31.29 13.77
CA ARG A 99 73.20 30.17 12.82
C ARG A 99 72.31 29.01 13.25
N THR A 100 71.79 28.26 12.28
CA THR A 100 70.94 27.07 12.52
C THR A 100 71.66 25.95 13.27
N LEU A 101 72.99 25.84 13.13
CA LEU A 101 73.82 24.90 13.89
C LEU A 101 73.66 25.08 15.40
N PHE A 102 73.48 26.33 15.86
CA PHE A 102 73.29 26.64 17.28
C PHE A 102 71.94 26.09 17.79
N LYS A 103 70.86 26.14 17.00
CA LYS A 103 69.55 25.56 17.40
C LYS A 103 69.66 24.09 17.77
N LYS A 104 70.50 23.32 17.06
CA LYS A 104 70.67 21.89 17.30
C LYS A 104 71.61 21.56 18.48
N HIS A 105 72.65 22.35 18.72
CA HIS A 105 73.71 22.02 19.69
C HIS A 105 73.94 23.08 20.79
N ASN A 106 73.02 24.02 20.99
CA ASN A 106 73.17 25.15 21.93
C ASN A 106 73.62 24.73 23.34
N GLN A 107 73.04 23.67 23.91
CA GLN A 107 73.32 23.22 25.26
C GLN A 107 74.77 22.78 25.42
N LEU A 108 75.31 22.07 24.43
CA LEU A 108 76.70 21.63 24.44
C LEU A 108 77.65 22.82 24.22
N LEU A 109 77.33 23.69 23.26
CA LEU A 109 78.15 24.86 22.93
C LEU A 109 78.26 25.85 24.09
N LEU A 110 77.13 26.17 24.73
CA LEU A 110 77.10 27.09 25.88
C LEU A 110 77.70 26.46 27.14
N SER A 111 77.56 25.15 27.33
CA SER A 111 78.24 24.41 28.40
C SER A 111 79.76 24.47 28.23
N PHE A 112 80.26 24.19 27.03
CA PHE A 112 81.67 24.32 26.68
C PHE A 112 82.18 25.74 26.91
N LEU A 113 81.42 26.76 26.47
CA LEU A 113 81.75 28.15 26.71
C LEU A 113 81.87 28.45 28.20
N GLY A 114 80.88 28.07 29.01
CA GLY A 114 80.90 28.27 30.47
C GLY A 114 82.14 27.65 31.14
N ILE A 115 82.55 26.46 30.69
CA ILE A 115 83.78 25.80 31.18
C ILE A 115 85.01 26.64 30.84
N VAL A 116 85.14 27.11 29.58
CA VAL A 116 86.29 27.93 29.17
C VAL A 116 86.33 29.26 29.93
N LEU A 117 85.19 29.91 30.15
CA LEU A 117 85.11 31.14 30.95
C LEU A 117 85.59 30.92 32.38
N GLY A 118 85.19 29.80 33.00
CA GLY A 118 85.59 29.48 34.36
C GLY A 118 87.06 29.08 34.45
N LEU A 119 87.53 28.18 33.58
CA LEU A 119 88.93 27.75 33.55
C LEU A 119 89.88 28.89 33.17
N GLY A 120 89.42 29.86 32.38
CA GLY A 120 90.15 31.10 32.12
C GLY A 120 90.46 31.86 33.43
N ILE A 121 89.45 32.07 34.29
CA ILE A 121 89.66 32.68 35.61
C ILE A 121 90.54 31.80 36.50
N VAL A 122 90.31 30.49 36.52
CA VAL A 122 91.15 29.55 37.28
C VAL A 122 92.62 29.64 36.87
N THR A 123 92.91 29.77 35.57
CA THR A 123 94.29 29.90 35.09
C THR A 123 94.89 31.25 35.46
N MET A 124 94.10 32.33 35.46
CA MET A 124 94.52 33.64 35.96
C MET A 124 94.87 33.60 37.46
N ILE A 125 94.13 32.83 38.28
CA ILE A 125 94.45 32.58 39.70
C ILE A 125 95.79 31.86 39.85
N GLY A 126 96.09 30.89 38.98
CA GLY A 126 97.34 30.11 39.04
C GLY A 126 98.59 30.83 38.56
N LEU A 127 98.44 31.89 37.74
CA LEU A 127 99.56 32.68 37.24
C LEU A 127 99.88 33.89 38.12
N ALA A 128 98.93 34.34 38.94
CA ALA A 128 99.12 35.46 39.85
C ALA A 128 100.21 35.11 40.88
N LYS A 129 101.13 36.05 41.16
CA LYS A 129 102.18 35.81 42.15
C LYS A 129 101.66 36.05 43.57
N PRO A 130 102.20 35.38 44.60
CA PRO A 130 101.79 35.59 46.00
C PRO A 130 101.94 37.04 46.52
N SER A 131 102.75 37.86 45.84
CA SER A 131 102.92 39.29 46.16
C SER A 131 101.84 40.20 45.53
N GLU A 132 101.00 39.68 44.64
CA GLU A 132 99.96 40.42 43.93
C GLU A 132 98.58 40.21 44.58
N LEU A 133 97.75 41.26 44.60
CA LEU A 133 96.37 41.17 45.13
C LEU A 133 95.51 40.16 44.35
N GLY A 134 95.81 39.92 43.07
CA GLY A 134 95.04 38.99 42.23
C GLY A 134 95.12 37.54 42.65
N TYR A 135 96.20 37.18 43.37
CA TYR A 135 96.37 35.86 43.95
C TYR A 135 95.23 35.50 44.91
N ASP A 136 94.61 36.51 45.53
CA ASP A 136 93.55 36.35 46.53
C ASP A 136 92.16 36.72 46.00
N PHE A 137 92.07 37.76 45.16
CA PHE A 137 90.79 38.33 44.76
C PHE A 137 90.19 37.78 43.46
N TYR A 138 90.97 37.11 42.58
CA TYR A 138 90.41 36.59 41.32
C TYR A 138 89.37 35.49 41.51
N PHE A 139 89.39 34.80 42.66
CA PHE A 139 88.36 33.84 43.02
C PHE A 139 86.94 34.44 42.96
N SER A 140 86.77 35.73 43.29
CA SER A 140 85.46 36.40 43.20
C SER A 140 84.88 36.39 41.77
N GLY A 141 85.72 36.35 40.75
CA GLY A 141 85.30 36.26 39.35
C GLY A 141 84.58 34.96 39.01
N LEU A 142 84.86 33.86 39.74
CA LEU A 142 84.19 32.58 39.52
C LEU A 142 82.69 32.63 39.86
N PHE A 143 82.27 33.49 40.79
CA PHE A 143 80.84 33.66 41.10
C PHE A 143 80.06 34.21 39.90
N LEU A 144 80.65 35.11 39.12
CA LEU A 144 80.01 35.66 37.92
C LEU A 144 79.84 34.57 36.85
N VAL A 145 80.82 33.68 36.70
CA VAL A 145 80.73 32.55 35.76
C VAL A 145 79.67 31.54 36.21
N ILE A 146 79.62 31.19 37.50
CA ILE A 146 78.59 30.30 38.05
C ILE A 146 77.19 30.88 37.81
N MET A 147 77.01 32.16 38.12
CA MET A 147 75.74 32.86 37.90
C MET A 147 75.35 32.87 36.42
N TRP A 148 76.33 33.07 35.53
CA TRP A 148 76.11 33.02 34.11
C TRP A 148 75.69 31.61 33.64
N ILE A 149 76.38 30.55 34.08
CA ILE A 149 76.09 29.15 33.72
C ILE A 149 74.68 28.73 34.14
N TYR A 150 74.28 29.03 35.39
CA TYR A 150 73.01 28.55 35.93
C TYR A 150 71.80 29.43 35.58
N ALA A 151 71.96 30.74 35.45
CA ALA A 151 70.83 31.66 35.27
C ALA A 151 70.72 32.22 33.85
N LEU A 152 71.82 32.70 33.28
CA LEU A 152 71.80 33.51 32.05
C LEU A 152 71.97 32.67 30.78
N ALA A 153 72.82 31.64 30.81
CA ALA A 153 73.10 30.78 29.68
C ALA A 153 71.89 29.91 29.26
N ARG A 154 70.83 29.84 30.10
CA ARG A 154 69.64 29.00 29.87
C ARG A 154 70.03 27.56 29.51
N LEU A 155 71.00 27.04 30.24
CA LEU A 155 71.37 25.64 30.18
C LEU A 155 70.31 24.81 30.90
N ARG A 156 70.07 23.60 30.40
CA ARG A 156 69.31 22.59 31.14
C ARG A 156 70.11 22.16 32.36
N VAL A 157 69.42 21.81 33.43
CA VAL A 157 70.02 21.53 34.76
C VAL A 157 71.22 20.60 34.68
N LYS A 158 71.14 19.56 33.86
CA LYS A 158 72.23 18.57 33.66
C LYS A 158 73.52 19.20 33.11
N TYR A 159 73.42 20.08 32.10
CA TYR A 159 74.58 20.71 31.47
C TYR A 159 75.19 21.78 32.38
N ALA A 160 74.35 22.53 33.11
CA ALA A 160 74.80 23.54 34.05
C ALA A 160 75.63 22.92 35.20
N ILE A 161 75.14 21.82 35.80
CA ILE A 161 75.85 21.07 36.85
C ILE A 161 77.20 20.56 36.35
N ILE A 162 77.24 19.92 35.18
CA ILE A 162 78.49 19.38 34.62
C ILE A 162 79.51 20.50 34.38
N SER A 163 79.07 21.60 33.77
CA SER A 163 79.95 22.73 33.44
C SER A 163 80.55 23.36 34.69
N SER A 164 79.73 23.62 35.71
CA SER A 164 80.17 24.27 36.94
C SER A 164 81.07 23.36 37.78
N SER A 165 80.79 22.05 37.83
CA SER A 165 81.64 21.08 38.52
C SER A 165 83.04 20.98 37.90
N ILE A 166 83.16 21.05 36.57
CA ILE A 166 84.47 21.06 35.89
C ILE A 166 85.27 22.31 36.26
N VAL A 167 84.62 23.48 36.29
CA VAL A 167 85.28 24.74 36.71
C VAL A 167 85.74 24.65 38.17
N GLY A 168 84.89 24.13 39.06
CA GLY A 168 85.24 23.94 40.48
C GLY A 168 86.41 22.97 40.69
N ALA A 169 86.42 21.84 39.98
CA ALA A 169 87.52 20.90 40.03
C ALA A 169 88.83 21.51 39.52
N GLY A 170 88.76 22.32 38.45
CA GLY A 170 89.91 23.09 37.95
C GLY A 170 90.46 24.06 38.99
N TYR A 171 89.58 24.79 39.69
CA TYR A 171 89.98 25.71 40.76
C TYR A 171 90.72 24.98 41.89
N ILE A 172 90.14 23.88 42.40
CA ILE A 172 90.76 23.07 43.46
C ILE A 172 92.14 22.55 43.02
N PHE A 173 92.27 22.11 41.77
CA PHE A 173 93.51 21.60 41.22
C PHE A 173 94.63 22.67 41.19
N VAL A 174 94.32 23.88 40.70
CA VAL A 174 95.31 24.97 40.61
C VAL A 174 95.76 25.44 41.99
N GLU A 175 94.84 25.58 42.95
CA GLU A 175 95.16 26.00 44.32
C GLU A 175 96.08 25.01 45.05
N ILE A 176 95.82 23.72 44.92
CA ILE A 176 96.63 22.68 45.60
C ILE A 176 97.98 22.50 44.92
N LEU A 177 98.00 22.36 43.58
CA LEU A 177 99.19 21.87 42.87
C LEU A 177 100.13 22.98 42.39
N VAL A 178 99.58 24.09 41.89
CA VAL A 178 100.35 25.17 41.26
C VAL A 178 100.74 26.21 42.29
N ASN A 179 99.75 26.76 43.00
CA ASN A 179 99.95 27.82 43.98
C ASN A 179 100.60 27.30 45.27
N LYS A 180 100.66 25.97 45.46
CA LYS A 180 101.24 25.28 46.63
C LYS A 180 100.84 25.94 47.94
N ARG A 181 99.58 26.38 48.03
CA ARG A 181 99.08 27.21 49.13
C ARG A 181 99.19 26.54 50.51
N TYR A 182 99.46 25.23 50.53
CA TYR A 182 99.60 24.35 51.70
C TYR A 182 101.04 23.98 52.07
N ALA A 183 102.06 24.46 51.35
CA ALA A 183 103.45 24.06 51.58
C ALA A 183 103.98 24.45 52.98
N GLY A 184 103.28 25.31 53.73
CA GLY A 184 103.61 25.71 55.11
C GLY A 184 102.97 24.86 56.22
N GLY A 185 102.25 23.78 55.91
CA GLY A 185 101.61 22.91 56.91
C GLY A 185 100.22 23.34 57.39
N LEU A 186 99.55 22.46 58.15
CA LEU A 186 98.22 22.65 58.73
C LEU A 186 98.26 23.73 59.82
N GLY A 187 97.94 24.98 59.46
CA GLY A 187 97.93 26.12 60.37
C GLY A 187 98.25 27.48 59.74
N SER A 188 98.58 27.53 58.44
CA SER A 188 98.86 28.78 57.71
C SER A 188 97.56 29.50 57.25
N ASP A 189 97.62 30.83 57.15
CA ASP A 189 96.52 31.68 56.67
C ASP A 189 95.95 31.24 55.30
N GLY A 190 96.75 30.54 54.48
CA GLY A 190 96.33 29.99 53.20
C GLY A 190 95.29 28.87 53.28
N LEU A 191 95.34 28.00 54.30
CA LEU A 191 94.36 26.90 54.47
C LEU A 191 92.98 27.46 54.82
N SER A 192 92.92 28.48 55.70
CA SER A 192 91.68 29.14 56.10
C SER A 192 91.00 29.83 54.92
N MET A 193 91.78 30.53 54.08
CA MET A 193 91.25 31.20 52.89
C MET A 193 90.72 30.21 51.84
N PHE A 194 91.39 29.08 51.63
CA PHE A 194 90.91 28.05 50.71
C PHE A 194 89.59 27.42 51.18
N ILE A 195 89.47 27.06 52.45
CA ILE A 195 88.22 26.47 53.00
C ILE A 195 87.08 27.46 52.82
N ASN A 196 87.31 28.74 53.15
CA ASN A 196 86.32 29.80 52.97
C ASN A 196 85.87 29.93 51.51
N ASN A 197 86.81 30.04 50.58
CA ASN A 197 86.51 30.18 49.16
C ASN A 197 85.74 28.96 48.62
N ASN A 198 86.15 27.73 48.94
CA ASN A 198 85.44 26.53 48.51
C ASN A 198 84.05 26.41 49.12
N PHE A 199 83.86 26.83 50.38
CA PHE A 199 82.56 26.86 51.02
C PHE A 199 81.59 27.80 50.30
N PHE A 200 82.06 29.01 49.95
CA PHE A 200 81.26 29.95 49.16
C PHE A 200 81.01 29.44 47.72
N PHE A 201 81.99 28.81 47.08
CA PHE A 201 81.82 28.22 45.74
C PHE A 201 80.76 27.11 45.73
N LEU A 202 80.80 26.22 46.72
CA LEU A 202 79.83 25.14 46.87
C LEU A 202 78.42 25.69 47.14
N SER A 203 78.32 26.69 48.01
CA SER A 203 77.05 27.37 48.31
C SER A 203 76.45 28.04 47.07
N ALA A 204 77.28 28.74 46.27
CA ALA A 204 76.84 29.35 45.01
C ALA A 204 76.38 28.31 43.98
N ASN A 205 77.01 27.12 43.95
CA ASN A 205 76.56 26.02 43.10
C ASN A 205 75.19 25.47 43.52
N ILE A 206 74.95 25.26 44.82
CA ILE A 206 73.65 24.77 45.32
C ILE A 206 72.52 25.75 44.94
N ILE A 207 72.74 27.05 45.16
CA ILE A 207 71.78 28.09 44.78
C ILE A 207 71.60 28.14 43.25
N GLY A 208 72.69 28.01 42.50
CA GLY A 208 72.66 27.97 41.04
C GLY A 208 71.83 26.80 40.49
N VAL A 209 72.01 25.59 41.02
CA VAL A 209 71.22 24.41 40.64
C VAL A 209 69.73 24.65 40.89
N PHE A 210 69.39 25.20 42.05
CA PHE A 210 68.00 25.50 42.39
C PHE A 210 67.38 26.54 41.43
N ALA A 211 68.12 27.60 41.10
CA ALA A 211 67.68 28.63 40.15
C ALA A 211 67.44 28.04 38.75
N CYS A 212 68.38 27.23 38.25
CA CYS A 212 68.28 26.57 36.94
C CYS A 212 67.10 25.59 36.88
N PHE A 213 66.91 24.78 37.93
CA PHE A 213 65.77 23.86 38.06
C PHE A 213 64.43 24.61 38.02
N THR A 214 64.33 25.69 38.78
CA THR A 214 63.11 26.50 38.86
C THR A 214 62.76 27.09 37.49
N ILE A 215 63.75 27.64 36.79
CA ILE A 215 63.59 28.19 35.45
C ILE A 215 63.11 27.12 34.45
N GLU A 216 63.76 25.95 34.42
CA GLU A 216 63.39 24.87 33.49
C GLU A 216 61.98 24.33 33.80
N TYR A 217 61.62 24.19 35.08
CA TYR A 217 60.29 23.75 35.51
C TYR A 217 59.16 24.67 35.03
N TYR A 218 59.27 25.99 35.23
CA TYR A 218 58.22 26.93 34.85
C TYR A 218 58.01 27.00 33.34
N LEU A 219 59.09 26.94 32.55
CA LEU A 219 58.99 26.92 31.09
C LEU A 219 58.25 25.67 30.59
N ARG A 220 58.49 24.51 31.21
CA ARG A 220 57.76 23.26 30.90
C ARG A 220 56.28 23.37 31.26
N LYS A 221 55.96 23.90 32.44
CA LYS A 221 54.57 24.05 32.90
C LYS A 221 53.75 24.98 31.98
N ASP A 222 54.33 26.08 31.54
CA ASP A 222 53.69 27.03 30.61
C ASP A 222 53.36 26.42 29.24
N PHE A 223 54.23 25.55 28.72
CA PHE A 223 53.97 24.82 27.48
C PHE A 223 52.76 23.87 27.59
N GLN A 224 52.65 23.13 28.70
CA GLN A 224 51.56 22.18 28.94
C GLN A 224 50.19 22.88 29.01
N GLN A 225 50.09 24.02 29.71
CA GLN A 225 48.82 24.74 29.85
C GLN A 225 48.29 25.26 28.52
N ARG A 226 49.17 25.68 27.60
CA ARG A 226 48.77 26.21 26.29
C ARG A 226 48.20 25.13 25.35
N GLN A 227 48.65 23.89 25.44
CA GLN A 227 48.08 22.80 24.63
C GLN A 227 46.65 22.43 25.06
N ILE A 228 46.36 22.44 26.37
CA ILE A 228 45.03 22.06 26.89
C ILE A 228 43.94 23.03 26.41
N ILE A 229 44.23 24.34 26.42
CA ILE A 229 43.25 25.38 26.07
C ILE A 229 42.87 25.32 24.58
N GLY A 230 43.80 24.96 23.70
CA GLY A 230 43.54 24.88 22.25
C GLY A 230 42.56 23.78 21.85
N ASP A 231 42.67 22.61 22.49
CA ASP A 231 41.81 21.46 22.16
C ASP A 231 40.36 21.65 22.65
N GLU A 232 40.14 22.38 23.74
CA GLU A 232 38.81 22.57 24.34
C GLU A 232 37.93 23.55 23.52
N GLN A 233 38.53 24.52 22.84
CA GLN A 233 37.80 25.49 21.99
C GLN A 233 37.24 24.85 20.71
N VAL A 234 38.01 23.96 20.07
CA VAL A 234 37.58 23.29 18.82
C VAL A 234 36.38 22.37 19.06
N ARG A 235 36.33 21.70 20.22
CA ARG A 235 35.22 20.79 20.58
C ARG A 235 33.91 21.54 20.77
N THR A 236 33.94 22.70 21.42
CA THR A 236 32.74 23.49 21.72
C THR A 236 32.08 24.00 20.45
N LEU A 237 32.87 24.48 19.48
CA LEU A 237 32.35 24.99 18.21
C LEU A 237 31.67 23.90 17.36
N ARG A 238 32.22 22.68 17.33
CA ARG A 238 31.58 21.56 16.61
C ARG A 238 30.22 21.18 17.18
N LEU A 239 30.11 21.12 18.51
CA LEU A 239 28.83 20.78 19.17
C LEU A 239 27.75 21.84 18.90
N LEU A 240 28.12 23.13 18.87
CA LEU A 240 27.16 24.20 18.56
C LEU A 240 26.62 24.10 17.12
N SER A 241 27.46 23.74 16.15
CA SER A 241 27.04 23.56 14.75
C SER A 241 26.02 22.43 14.58
N THR A 242 26.24 21.27 15.23
CA THR A 242 25.33 20.13 15.13
C THR A 242 23.97 20.40 15.81
N VAL A 243 23.94 21.16 16.90
CA VAL A 243 22.68 21.55 17.54
C VAL A 243 21.89 22.53 16.67
N ASP A 244 22.56 23.39 15.91
CA ASP A 244 21.89 24.33 15.00
C ASP A 244 21.25 23.60 13.80
N GLU A 245 21.99 22.71 13.15
CA GLU A 245 21.47 21.89 12.04
C GLU A 245 20.25 21.06 12.46
N THR A 246 20.33 20.37 13.61
CA THR A 246 19.21 19.58 14.15
C THR A 246 18.01 20.43 14.57
N ALA A 247 18.23 21.67 15.02
CA ALA A 247 17.14 22.61 15.35
C ALA A 247 16.36 23.03 14.10
N VAL A 248 17.06 23.31 12.99
CA VAL A 248 16.44 23.68 11.71
C VAL A 248 15.63 22.52 11.14
N GLU A 249 16.18 21.30 11.12
CA GLU A 249 15.46 20.11 10.66
C GLU A 249 14.20 19.82 11.50
N LEU A 250 14.25 20.05 12.82
CA LEU A 250 13.11 19.87 13.70
C LEU A 250 11.98 20.88 13.44
N VAL A 251 12.32 22.13 13.10
CA VAL A 251 11.33 23.15 12.71
C VAL A 251 10.67 22.79 11.38
N SER A 252 11.45 22.39 10.37
CA SER A 252 10.87 22.01 9.07
C SER A 252 9.98 20.77 9.20
N GLY A 253 10.42 19.73 9.92
CA GLY A 253 9.62 18.53 10.16
C GLY A 253 8.34 18.83 10.95
N SER A 254 8.41 19.74 11.93
CA SER A 254 7.22 20.19 12.67
C SER A 254 6.19 20.89 11.79
N ARG A 255 6.63 21.72 10.84
CA ARG A 255 5.71 22.41 9.90
C ARG A 255 5.04 21.42 8.95
N GLU A 256 5.79 20.47 8.41
CA GLU A 256 5.24 19.41 7.56
C GLU A 256 4.19 18.56 8.30
N LEU A 257 4.40 18.28 9.58
CA LEU A 257 3.42 17.58 10.42
C LEU A 257 2.13 18.38 10.62
N ILE A 258 2.22 19.70 10.80
CA ILE A 258 1.04 20.56 10.93
C ILE A 258 0.23 20.57 9.62
N ASP A 259 0.90 20.80 8.48
CA ASP A 259 0.26 20.79 7.15
C ASP A 259 -0.37 19.42 6.82
N SER A 260 0.35 18.34 7.12
CA SER A 260 -0.18 16.98 6.96
C SER A 260 -1.41 16.75 7.85
N SER A 261 -1.38 17.24 9.09
CA SER A 261 -2.50 17.11 10.03
C SER A 261 -3.74 17.85 9.56
N GLU A 262 -3.60 19.07 9.03
CA GLU A 262 -4.71 19.83 8.43
C GLU A 262 -5.31 19.11 7.22
N LYS A 263 -4.47 18.53 6.35
CA LYS A 263 -4.95 17.73 5.20
C LYS A 263 -5.73 16.49 5.66
N ILE A 264 -5.28 15.80 6.71
CA ILE A 264 -6.00 14.63 7.22
C ILE A 264 -7.36 15.04 7.82
N ASP A 265 -7.47 16.21 8.46
CA ASP A 265 -8.74 16.70 9.01
C ASP A 265 -9.82 16.93 7.93
N VAL A 266 -9.42 17.48 6.78
CA VAL A 266 -10.29 17.62 5.59
C VAL A 266 -10.74 16.24 5.08
N ILE A 267 -9.80 15.29 4.98
CA ILE A 267 -10.10 13.92 4.53
C ILE A 267 -11.10 13.24 5.47
N ILE A 268 -10.95 13.39 6.79
CA ILE A 268 -11.88 12.80 7.78
C ILE A 268 -13.28 13.40 7.63
N SER A 269 -13.38 14.72 7.42
CA SER A 269 -14.66 15.39 7.24
C SER A 269 -15.38 14.89 5.98
N GLU A 270 -14.66 14.74 4.87
CA GLU A 270 -15.21 14.15 3.64
C GLU A 270 -15.59 12.68 3.84
N HIS A 271 -14.76 11.92 4.56
CA HIS A 271 -15.03 10.54 4.89
C HIS A 271 -16.33 10.41 5.70
N ALA A 272 -16.55 11.24 6.72
CA ALA A 272 -17.76 11.24 7.53
C ALA A 272 -19.04 11.47 6.69
N ARG A 273 -18.97 12.38 5.70
CA ARG A 273 -20.08 12.60 4.77
C ARG A 273 -20.36 11.36 3.91
N LEU A 274 -19.32 10.73 3.37
CA LEU A 274 -19.47 9.50 2.59
C LEU A 274 -20.08 8.37 3.43
N MET A 275 -19.72 8.28 4.71
CA MET A 275 -20.29 7.30 5.63
C MET A 275 -21.81 7.49 5.81
N GLU A 276 -22.28 8.73 5.95
CA GLU A 276 -23.71 9.04 6.03
C GLU A 276 -24.45 8.67 4.72
N GLU A 277 -23.84 8.92 3.57
CA GLU A 277 -24.39 8.54 2.27
C GLU A 277 -24.53 7.01 2.15
N VAL A 278 -23.50 6.25 2.55
CA VAL A 278 -23.56 4.78 2.55
C VAL A 278 -24.60 4.26 3.54
N MET A 279 -24.82 4.94 4.68
CA MET A 279 -25.90 4.61 5.62
C MET A 279 -27.29 4.77 4.99
N ASN A 280 -27.52 5.88 4.29
CA ASN A 280 -28.79 6.13 3.60
C ASN A 280 -29.02 5.09 2.49
N ILE A 281 -28.00 4.81 1.66
CA ILE A 281 -28.07 3.78 0.63
C ILE A 281 -28.37 2.41 1.24
N SER A 282 -27.72 2.05 2.35
CA SER A 282 -27.95 0.78 3.04
C SER A 282 -29.38 0.66 3.59
N SER A 283 -29.96 1.76 4.06
CA SER A 283 -31.36 1.82 4.48
C SER A 283 -32.31 1.57 3.30
N ASP A 284 -32.06 2.22 2.16
CA ASP A 284 -32.90 2.06 0.97
C ASP A 284 -32.78 0.68 0.34
N ILE A 285 -31.59 0.08 0.36
CA ILE A 285 -31.40 -1.32 -0.04
C ILE A 285 -32.21 -2.23 0.90
N SER A 286 -32.19 -1.99 2.21
CA SER A 286 -32.95 -2.80 3.17
C SER A 286 -34.47 -2.75 2.89
N LYS A 287 -35.02 -1.56 2.59
CA LYS A 287 -36.43 -1.42 2.18
C LYS A 287 -36.71 -2.16 0.88
N SER A 288 -35.81 -2.02 -0.10
CA SER A 288 -35.94 -2.68 -1.41
C SER A 288 -35.95 -4.21 -1.25
N ILE A 289 -35.11 -4.75 -0.37
CA ILE A 289 -35.09 -6.19 -0.07
C ILE A 289 -36.43 -6.65 0.54
N GLU A 290 -37.02 -5.88 1.45
CA GLU A 290 -38.31 -6.21 2.04
C GLU A 290 -39.44 -6.18 0.99
N GLU A 291 -39.44 -5.19 0.10
CA GLU A 291 -40.37 -5.15 -1.02
C GLU A 291 -40.21 -6.34 -1.97
N ILE A 292 -38.96 -6.74 -2.28
CA ILE A 292 -38.66 -7.92 -3.11
C ILE A 292 -39.21 -9.18 -2.42
N ARG A 293 -38.98 -9.36 -1.11
CA ARG A 293 -39.55 -10.48 -0.35
C ARG A 293 -41.08 -10.49 -0.41
N GLY A 294 -41.71 -9.32 -0.24
CA GLY A 294 -43.16 -9.19 -0.35
C GLY A 294 -43.68 -9.63 -1.72
N LYS A 295 -43.03 -9.18 -2.80
CA LYS A 295 -43.38 -9.56 -4.18
C LYS A 295 -43.14 -11.04 -4.47
N SER A 296 -42.03 -11.62 -4.01
CA SER A 296 -41.75 -13.04 -4.18
C SER A 296 -42.73 -13.92 -3.39
N ASN A 297 -43.11 -13.51 -2.18
CA ASN A 297 -44.16 -14.21 -1.42
C ASN A 297 -45.54 -14.13 -2.10
N PHE A 298 -45.85 -13.01 -2.75
CA PHE A 298 -47.05 -12.90 -3.58
C PHE A 298 -46.99 -13.84 -4.79
N GLN A 299 -45.84 -13.88 -5.47
CA GLN A 299 -45.57 -14.78 -6.60
C GLN A 299 -45.84 -16.24 -6.23
N TYR A 300 -45.42 -16.68 -5.04
CA TYR A 300 -45.69 -18.03 -4.52
C TYR A 300 -47.17 -18.39 -4.49
N ARG A 301 -48.02 -17.48 -3.99
CA ARG A 301 -49.47 -17.72 -3.95
C ARG A 301 -50.07 -17.81 -5.35
N THR A 302 -49.61 -16.96 -6.26
CA THR A 302 -50.05 -17.01 -7.66
C THR A 302 -49.62 -18.30 -8.35
N VAL A 303 -48.43 -18.82 -8.04
CA VAL A 303 -47.95 -20.11 -8.55
C VAL A 303 -48.82 -21.27 -8.05
N GLU A 304 -49.19 -21.28 -6.77
CA GLU A 304 -50.10 -22.28 -6.19
C GLU A 304 -51.50 -22.24 -6.84
N GLU A 305 -52.05 -21.05 -7.05
CA GLU A 305 -53.30 -20.86 -7.80
C GLU A 305 -53.17 -21.36 -9.24
N ASN A 306 -52.04 -21.10 -9.91
CA ASN A 306 -51.81 -21.58 -11.27
C ASN A 306 -51.76 -23.11 -11.33
N PHE A 307 -51.13 -23.78 -10.36
CA PHE A 307 -51.16 -25.25 -10.31
C PHE A 307 -52.58 -25.80 -10.25
N THR A 308 -53.43 -25.20 -9.41
CA THR A 308 -54.84 -25.61 -9.29
C THR A 308 -55.58 -25.41 -10.61
N LYS A 309 -55.43 -24.23 -11.25
CA LYS A 309 -56.05 -23.94 -12.55
C LYS A 309 -55.57 -24.86 -13.66
N ILE A 310 -54.28 -25.21 -13.70
CA ILE A 310 -53.72 -26.14 -14.68
C ILE A 310 -54.30 -27.55 -14.51
N GLN A 311 -54.52 -27.98 -13.27
CA GLN A 311 -55.21 -29.25 -12.99
C GLN A 311 -56.67 -29.22 -13.44
N GLU A 312 -57.39 -28.14 -13.16
CA GLU A 312 -58.77 -27.94 -13.62
C GLU A 312 -58.86 -27.96 -15.15
N ILE A 313 -57.97 -27.23 -15.85
CA ILE A 313 -57.89 -27.24 -17.31
C ILE A 313 -57.62 -28.66 -17.83
N SER A 314 -56.69 -29.38 -17.21
CA SER A 314 -56.35 -30.74 -17.64
C SER A 314 -57.54 -31.69 -17.52
N SER A 315 -58.31 -31.59 -16.42
CA SER A 315 -59.54 -32.37 -16.22
C SER A 315 -60.63 -31.97 -17.22
N LEU A 316 -60.80 -30.67 -17.48
CA LEU A 316 -61.77 -30.18 -18.46
C LEU A 316 -61.44 -30.67 -19.87
N MET A 317 -60.16 -30.64 -20.27
CA MET A 317 -59.71 -31.13 -21.57
C MET A 317 -59.93 -32.64 -21.73
N GLU A 318 -59.69 -33.43 -20.68
CA GLU A 318 -60.02 -34.86 -20.70
C GLU A 318 -61.52 -35.10 -20.90
N GLY A 319 -62.37 -34.32 -20.22
CA GLY A 319 -63.82 -34.34 -20.43
C GLY A 319 -64.22 -34.04 -21.87
N ILE A 320 -63.71 -32.93 -22.44
CA ILE A 320 -64.00 -32.53 -23.83
C ILE A 320 -63.53 -33.60 -24.83
N TYR A 321 -62.37 -34.21 -24.60
CA TYR A 321 -61.84 -35.26 -25.46
C TYR A 321 -62.76 -36.49 -25.50
N ASN A 322 -63.22 -36.93 -24.33
CA ASN A 322 -64.13 -38.06 -24.19
C ASN A 322 -65.50 -37.76 -24.82
N ASP A 323 -66.05 -36.57 -24.56
CA ASP A 323 -67.34 -36.14 -25.12
C ASP A 323 -67.28 -36.02 -26.65
N SER A 324 -66.21 -35.44 -27.20
CA SER A 324 -66.00 -35.33 -28.64
C SER A 324 -65.89 -36.72 -29.29
N THR A 325 -65.20 -37.65 -28.63
CA THR A 325 -65.10 -39.05 -29.10
C THR A 325 -66.46 -39.74 -29.10
N ALA A 326 -67.23 -39.62 -28.01
CA ALA A 326 -68.56 -40.20 -27.92
C ALA A 326 -69.52 -39.61 -28.96
N GLN A 327 -69.44 -38.30 -29.21
CA GLN A 327 -70.27 -37.62 -30.20
C GLN A 327 -69.88 -37.97 -31.63
N SER A 328 -68.59 -38.19 -31.92
CA SER A 328 -68.12 -38.71 -33.21
C SER A 328 -68.70 -40.09 -33.50
N THR A 329 -68.69 -41.00 -32.51
CA THR A 329 -69.29 -42.34 -32.66
C THR A 329 -70.79 -42.26 -32.94
N LYS A 330 -71.52 -41.36 -32.24
CA LYS A 330 -72.95 -41.14 -32.50
C LYS A 330 -73.21 -40.58 -33.90
N ALA A 331 -72.34 -39.70 -34.40
CA ALA A 331 -72.45 -39.16 -35.75
C ALA A 331 -72.23 -40.25 -36.81
N GLU A 332 -71.25 -41.14 -36.61
CA GLU A 332 -71.04 -42.30 -37.49
C GLU A 332 -72.26 -43.24 -37.52
N GLU A 333 -72.87 -43.51 -36.36
CA GLU A 333 -74.10 -44.31 -36.29
C GLU A 333 -75.27 -43.64 -37.02
N ALA A 334 -75.46 -42.33 -36.83
CA ALA A 334 -76.50 -41.57 -37.53
C ALA A 334 -76.28 -41.58 -39.05
N LEU A 335 -75.04 -41.48 -39.52
CA LEU A 335 -74.69 -41.56 -40.94
C LEU A 335 -75.02 -42.94 -41.53
N ARG A 336 -74.74 -44.01 -40.76
CA ARG A 336 -75.12 -45.38 -41.15
C ARG A 336 -76.64 -45.53 -41.27
N LEU A 337 -77.41 -45.04 -40.30
CA LEU A 337 -78.87 -45.07 -40.35
C LEU A 337 -79.43 -44.26 -41.52
N ALA A 338 -78.86 -43.09 -41.80
CA ALA A 338 -79.27 -42.27 -42.94
C ALA A 338 -79.01 -42.97 -44.28
N THR A 339 -77.90 -43.69 -44.41
CA THR A 339 -77.58 -44.49 -45.62
C THR A 339 -78.59 -45.63 -45.82
N ILE A 340 -79.02 -46.29 -44.74
CA ILE A 340 -80.08 -47.31 -44.80
C ILE A 340 -81.42 -46.70 -45.23
N ASN A 341 -81.78 -45.53 -44.68
CA ASN A 341 -83.01 -44.83 -45.07
C ASN A 341 -82.98 -44.37 -46.53
N GLU A 342 -81.82 -43.96 -47.04
CA GLU A 342 -81.63 -43.59 -48.44
C GLU A 342 -81.89 -44.80 -49.37
N GLN A 343 -81.42 -45.98 -48.96
CA GLN A 343 -81.75 -47.23 -49.66
C GLN A 343 -83.26 -47.54 -49.64
N HIS A 344 -83.91 -47.45 -48.49
CA HIS A 344 -85.36 -47.69 -48.39
C HIS A 344 -86.18 -46.68 -49.20
N LEU A 345 -85.74 -45.42 -49.29
CA LEU A 345 -86.37 -44.44 -50.16
C LEU A 345 -86.26 -44.82 -51.63
N ARG A 346 -85.09 -45.29 -52.08
CA ARG A 346 -84.92 -45.81 -53.45
C ARG A 346 -85.88 -46.96 -53.75
N GLU A 347 -85.96 -47.95 -52.85
CA GLU A 347 -86.90 -49.09 -52.95
C GLU A 347 -88.37 -48.62 -52.99
N THR A 348 -88.71 -47.56 -52.24
CA THR A 348 -90.06 -47.00 -52.21
C THR A 348 -90.40 -46.26 -53.51
N VAL A 349 -89.44 -45.51 -54.08
CA VAL A 349 -89.61 -44.85 -55.39
C VAL A 349 -89.86 -45.88 -56.50
N GLU A 350 -89.12 -46.99 -56.50
CA GLU A 350 -89.36 -48.10 -57.44
C GLU A 350 -90.77 -48.67 -57.27
N SER A 351 -91.20 -48.95 -56.04
CA SER A 351 -92.55 -49.47 -55.74
C SER A 351 -93.67 -48.53 -56.18
N ILE A 352 -93.52 -47.21 -55.97
CA ILE A 352 -94.48 -46.19 -56.44
C ILE A 352 -94.54 -46.17 -57.98
N THR A 353 -93.39 -46.31 -58.63
CA THR A 353 -93.30 -46.36 -60.09
C THR A 353 -94.05 -47.57 -60.64
N ASP A 354 -93.86 -48.74 -60.02
CA ASP A 354 -94.58 -49.96 -60.37
C ASP A 354 -96.09 -49.86 -60.10
N MET A 355 -96.49 -49.27 -58.98
CA MET A 355 -97.89 -49.00 -58.66
C MET A 355 -98.54 -48.08 -59.71
N ARG A 356 -97.81 -47.06 -60.19
CA ARG A 356 -98.27 -46.16 -61.24
C ARG A 356 -98.53 -46.91 -62.54
N MET A 357 -97.56 -47.72 -62.97
CA MET A 357 -97.67 -48.53 -64.19
C MET A 357 -98.83 -49.54 -64.11
N ASN A 358 -98.96 -50.25 -62.98
CA ASN A 358 -100.04 -51.20 -62.75
C ASN A 358 -101.41 -50.51 -62.74
N SER A 359 -101.52 -49.32 -62.11
CA SER A 359 -102.77 -48.55 -62.09
C SER A 359 -103.17 -48.07 -63.49
N GLN A 360 -102.21 -47.60 -64.30
CA GLN A 360 -102.45 -47.25 -65.70
C GLN A 360 -102.96 -48.44 -66.51
N LYS A 361 -102.33 -49.61 -66.35
CA LYS A 361 -102.74 -50.85 -67.00
C LYS A 361 -104.15 -51.30 -66.60
N ILE A 362 -104.52 -51.17 -65.32
CA ILE A 362 -105.90 -51.44 -64.88
C ILE A 362 -106.88 -50.45 -65.50
N GLY A 363 -106.50 -49.17 -65.65
CA GLY A 363 -107.28 -48.17 -66.36
C GLY A 363 -107.56 -48.54 -67.82
N GLU A 364 -106.55 -49.04 -68.54
CA GLU A 364 -106.68 -49.54 -69.91
C GLU A 364 -107.61 -50.76 -70.00
N ILE A 365 -107.47 -51.71 -69.06
CA ILE A 365 -108.35 -52.88 -68.97
C ILE A 365 -109.79 -52.46 -68.69
N SER A 366 -110.01 -51.55 -67.75
CA SER A 366 -111.34 -51.03 -67.39
C SER A 366 -112.00 -50.32 -68.57
N LYS A 367 -111.24 -49.55 -69.35
CA LYS A 367 -111.71 -48.94 -70.60
C LYS A 367 -112.15 -50.01 -71.61
N THR A 368 -111.33 -51.05 -71.79
CA THR A 368 -111.65 -52.18 -72.68
C THR A 368 -112.92 -52.91 -72.25
N ILE A 369 -113.13 -53.13 -70.94
CA ILE A 369 -114.36 -53.74 -70.42
C ILE A 369 -115.58 -52.85 -70.71
N SER A 370 -115.48 -51.53 -70.51
CA SER A 370 -116.56 -50.60 -70.85
C SER A 370 -116.91 -50.67 -72.35
N GLU A 371 -115.90 -50.72 -73.22
CA GLU A 371 -116.10 -50.86 -74.68
C GLU A 371 -116.78 -52.19 -75.05
N ILE A 372 -116.39 -53.31 -74.43
CA ILE A 372 -117.03 -54.63 -74.61
C ILE A 372 -118.47 -54.61 -74.10
N ALA A 373 -118.72 -53.98 -72.95
CA ALA A 373 -120.04 -53.88 -72.35
C ALA A 373 -120.99 -53.02 -73.21
N ASP A 374 -120.52 -51.87 -73.73
CA ASP A 374 -121.27 -51.04 -74.68
C ASP A 374 -121.60 -51.83 -75.96
N GLN A 375 -120.64 -52.60 -76.51
CA GLN A 375 -120.88 -53.47 -77.66
C GLN A 375 -121.91 -54.57 -77.36
N THR A 376 -121.84 -55.17 -76.16
CA THR A 376 -122.78 -56.20 -75.71
C THR A 376 -124.19 -55.65 -75.54
N ASN A 377 -124.32 -54.42 -75.04
CA ASN A 377 -125.58 -53.72 -74.92
C ASN A 377 -126.21 -53.45 -76.29
N LEU A 378 -125.41 -53.01 -77.27
CA LEU A 378 -125.86 -52.83 -78.67
C LEU A 378 -126.30 -54.16 -79.31
N LEU A 379 -125.55 -55.24 -79.09
CA LEU A 379 -125.89 -56.59 -79.57
C LEU A 379 -127.21 -57.09 -78.97
N SER A 380 -127.39 -56.91 -77.66
CA SER A 380 -128.62 -57.28 -76.95
C SER A 380 -129.81 -56.46 -77.42
N LEU A 381 -129.65 -55.14 -77.61
CA LEU A 381 -130.70 -54.29 -78.16
C LEU A 381 -131.12 -54.76 -79.55
N ASN A 382 -130.17 -55.10 -80.41
CA ASN A 382 -130.45 -55.69 -81.73
C ASN A 382 -131.21 -57.03 -81.61
N ALA A 383 -130.84 -57.88 -80.64
CA ALA A 383 -131.53 -59.14 -80.38
C ALA A 383 -132.96 -58.94 -79.83
N ALA A 384 -133.19 -57.93 -78.98
CA ALA A 384 -134.50 -57.58 -78.47
C ALA A 384 -135.42 -57.08 -79.59
N ILE A 385 -134.89 -56.25 -80.51
CA ILE A 385 -135.60 -55.77 -81.71
C ILE A 385 -136.01 -56.96 -82.60
N GLU A 386 -135.10 -57.88 -82.89
CA GLU A 386 -135.39 -59.04 -83.75
C GLU A 386 -136.34 -60.04 -83.04
N SER A 387 -136.25 -60.17 -81.72
CA SER A 387 -137.18 -60.96 -80.91
C SER A 387 -138.59 -60.39 -80.92
N ALA A 388 -138.74 -59.06 -80.83
CA ALA A 388 -140.02 -58.37 -80.98
C ALA A 388 -140.60 -58.55 -82.39
N ARG A 389 -139.74 -58.60 -83.40
CA ARG A 389 -140.11 -58.84 -84.81
C ARG A 389 -140.64 -60.26 -85.07
N ALA A 390 -140.15 -61.25 -84.32
CA ALA A 390 -140.59 -62.65 -84.40
C ALA A 390 -141.94 -62.95 -83.69
N GLY A 391 -142.55 -61.96 -83.01
CA GLY A 391 -143.88 -62.09 -82.42
C GLY A 391 -143.95 -63.09 -81.24
N GLU A 392 -145.00 -63.92 -81.19
CA GLU A 392 -145.21 -64.90 -80.09
C GLU A 392 -144.03 -65.89 -79.92
N GLN A 393 -143.36 -66.27 -81.02
CA GLN A 393 -142.24 -67.22 -80.99
C GLN A 393 -140.94 -66.61 -80.41
N GLY A 394 -140.84 -65.28 -80.38
CA GLY A 394 -139.65 -64.54 -79.91
C GLY A 394 -139.70 -64.13 -78.44
N LYS A 395 -140.83 -64.33 -77.73
CA LYS A 395 -141.03 -63.85 -76.35
C LYS A 395 -139.94 -64.32 -75.37
N GLY A 396 -139.52 -65.59 -75.46
CA GLY A 396 -138.45 -66.13 -74.61
C GLY A 396 -137.09 -65.48 -74.87
N PHE A 397 -136.78 -65.19 -76.14
CA PHE A 397 -135.54 -64.52 -76.55
C PHE A 397 -135.53 -63.03 -76.19
N ALA A 398 -136.70 -62.36 -76.24
CA ALA A 398 -136.83 -60.97 -75.84
C ALA A 398 -136.48 -60.77 -74.35
N VAL A 399 -136.95 -61.66 -73.47
CA VAL A 399 -136.62 -61.60 -72.02
C VAL A 399 -135.12 -61.79 -71.77
N VAL A 400 -134.49 -62.74 -72.48
CA VAL A 400 -133.05 -62.96 -72.37
C VAL A 400 -132.27 -61.74 -72.90
N ALA A 401 -132.70 -61.15 -74.01
CA ALA A 401 -132.08 -59.95 -74.57
C ALA A 401 -132.16 -58.78 -73.59
N ASP A 402 -133.32 -58.48 -73.00
CA ASP A 402 -133.48 -57.42 -72.00
C ASP A 402 -132.57 -57.64 -70.77
N GLU A 403 -132.46 -58.88 -70.27
CA GLU A 403 -131.58 -59.19 -69.14
C GLU A 403 -130.09 -58.99 -69.52
N ILE A 404 -129.69 -59.34 -70.75
CA ILE A 404 -128.33 -59.07 -71.26
C ILE A 404 -128.09 -57.55 -71.36
N SER A 405 -129.06 -56.76 -71.85
CA SER A 405 -128.92 -55.28 -71.95
C SER A 405 -128.72 -54.66 -70.57
N LYS A 406 -129.50 -55.14 -69.59
CA LYS A 406 -129.40 -54.69 -68.20
C LYS A 406 -128.03 -55.02 -67.59
N LEU A 407 -127.54 -56.26 -67.77
CA LEU A 407 -126.21 -56.67 -67.33
C LEU A 407 -125.10 -55.88 -68.02
N ALA A 408 -125.24 -55.61 -69.32
CA ALA A 408 -124.29 -54.82 -70.09
C ALA A 408 -124.23 -53.37 -69.60
N THR A 409 -125.38 -52.72 -69.37
CA THR A 409 -125.47 -51.37 -68.81
C THR A 409 -124.84 -51.32 -67.41
N MET A 410 -125.14 -52.30 -66.56
CA MET A 410 -124.50 -52.43 -65.25
C MET A 410 -122.97 -52.55 -65.36
N SER A 411 -122.48 -53.31 -66.35
CA SER A 411 -121.03 -53.49 -66.58
C SER A 411 -120.34 -52.20 -67.05
N VAL A 412 -121.01 -51.38 -67.87
CA VAL A 412 -120.55 -50.03 -68.24
C VAL A 412 -120.44 -49.12 -67.03
N ASP A 413 -121.48 -49.08 -66.19
CA ASP A 413 -121.50 -48.21 -65.00
C ASP A 413 -120.45 -48.64 -63.98
N SER A 414 -120.30 -49.94 -63.72
CA SER A 414 -119.20 -50.47 -62.90
C SER A 414 -117.82 -50.15 -63.48
N SER A 415 -117.66 -50.21 -64.80
CA SER A 415 -116.39 -49.85 -65.45
C SER A 415 -116.06 -48.37 -65.30
N LYS A 416 -117.05 -47.48 -65.39
CA LYS A 416 -116.87 -46.04 -65.14
C LYS A 416 -116.47 -45.77 -63.68
N GLU A 417 -117.08 -46.48 -62.73
CA GLU A 417 -116.73 -46.37 -61.32
C GLU A 417 -115.30 -46.85 -61.05
N ILE A 418 -114.89 -47.98 -61.64
CA ILE A 418 -113.50 -48.46 -61.60
C ILE A 418 -112.55 -47.42 -62.20
N ALA A 419 -112.88 -46.83 -63.36
CA ALA A 419 -112.06 -45.81 -63.99
C ALA A 419 -111.89 -44.55 -63.11
N LEU A 420 -112.94 -44.14 -62.39
CA LEU A 420 -112.87 -43.05 -61.42
C LEU A 420 -111.95 -43.39 -60.24
N ILE A 421 -112.06 -44.61 -59.69
CA ILE A 421 -111.18 -45.10 -58.62
C ILE A 421 -109.73 -45.09 -59.10
N ILE A 422 -109.44 -45.64 -60.28
CA ILE A 422 -108.08 -45.67 -60.85
C ILE A 422 -107.52 -44.26 -61.08
N LYS A 423 -108.34 -43.33 -61.60
CA LYS A 423 -107.94 -41.92 -61.75
C LYS A 423 -107.54 -41.30 -60.42
N ASN A 424 -108.34 -41.55 -59.38
CA ASN A 424 -108.04 -41.07 -58.02
C ASN A 424 -106.78 -41.74 -57.46
N THR A 425 -106.58 -43.04 -57.70
CA THR A 425 -105.37 -43.78 -57.30
C THR A 425 -104.12 -43.20 -57.95
N VAL A 426 -104.14 -42.90 -59.25
CA VAL A 426 -103.00 -42.28 -59.96
C VAL A 426 -102.69 -40.90 -59.39
N ASN A 427 -103.69 -40.06 -59.13
CA ASN A 427 -103.49 -38.76 -58.50
C ASN A 427 -102.88 -38.88 -57.09
N ASN A 428 -103.30 -39.88 -56.31
CA ASN A 428 -102.73 -40.16 -54.99
C ASN A 428 -101.27 -40.61 -55.10
N ILE A 429 -100.95 -41.47 -56.07
CA ILE A 429 -99.57 -41.92 -56.34
C ILE A 429 -98.67 -40.72 -56.68
N GLU A 430 -99.15 -39.77 -57.49
CA GLU A 430 -98.38 -38.57 -57.84
C GLU A 430 -98.09 -37.69 -56.61
N ASN A 431 -99.09 -37.50 -55.74
CA ASN A 431 -98.92 -36.79 -54.47
C ASN A 431 -97.89 -37.47 -53.57
N VAL A 432 -97.95 -38.81 -53.44
CA VAL A 432 -96.98 -39.57 -52.65
C VAL A 432 -95.58 -39.47 -53.27
N SER A 433 -95.44 -39.51 -54.60
CA SER A 433 -94.14 -39.35 -55.28
C SER A 433 -93.50 -38.01 -54.94
N SER A 434 -94.28 -36.92 -54.98
CA SER A 434 -93.79 -35.59 -54.60
C SER A 434 -93.35 -35.51 -53.12
N MET A 435 -94.08 -36.19 -52.22
CA MET A 435 -93.69 -36.29 -50.81
C MET A 435 -92.36 -37.04 -50.64
N ILE A 436 -92.14 -38.12 -51.39
CA ILE A 436 -90.89 -38.89 -51.35
C ILE A 436 -89.71 -38.10 -51.90
N GLU A 437 -89.88 -37.34 -52.98
CA GLU A 437 -88.83 -36.45 -53.49
C GLU A 437 -88.42 -35.40 -52.45
N ASN A 438 -89.39 -34.82 -51.74
CA ASN A 438 -89.11 -33.90 -50.63
C ASN A 438 -88.36 -34.62 -49.49
N LEU A 439 -88.79 -35.82 -49.13
CA LEU A 439 -88.16 -36.62 -48.09
C LEU A 439 -86.71 -36.98 -48.43
N ALA A 440 -86.42 -37.34 -49.69
CA ALA A 440 -85.07 -37.58 -50.17
C ALA A 440 -84.18 -36.33 -50.04
N ARG A 441 -84.68 -35.15 -50.45
CA ARG A 441 -83.95 -33.88 -50.28
C ARG A 441 -83.65 -33.55 -48.83
N TYR A 442 -84.59 -33.78 -47.91
CA TYR A 442 -84.34 -33.57 -46.48
C TYR A 442 -83.33 -34.57 -45.92
N LEU A 443 -83.35 -35.83 -46.39
CA LEU A 443 -82.38 -36.82 -45.97
C LEU A 443 -80.96 -36.46 -46.41
N ASP A 444 -80.78 -35.94 -47.64
CA ASP A 444 -79.48 -35.43 -48.11
C ASP A 444 -78.95 -34.30 -47.22
N GLN A 445 -79.82 -33.37 -46.81
CA GLN A 445 -79.45 -32.30 -45.88
C GLN A 445 -79.02 -32.84 -44.51
N VAL A 446 -79.73 -33.84 -43.98
CA VAL A 446 -79.37 -34.50 -42.72
C VAL A 446 -78.01 -35.19 -42.85
N ILE A 447 -77.75 -35.91 -43.95
CA ILE A 447 -76.47 -36.57 -44.21
C ILE A 447 -75.32 -35.54 -44.23
N SER A 448 -75.51 -34.42 -44.94
CA SER A 448 -74.50 -33.34 -44.98
C SER A 448 -74.20 -32.80 -43.59
N PHE A 449 -75.25 -32.46 -42.81
CA PHE A 449 -75.11 -31.93 -41.46
C PHE A 449 -74.39 -32.90 -40.52
N VAL A 450 -74.73 -34.19 -40.56
CA VAL A 450 -74.10 -35.22 -39.72
C VAL A 450 -72.63 -35.39 -40.08
N ARG A 451 -72.27 -35.33 -41.38
CA ARG A 451 -70.88 -35.40 -41.84
C ARG A 451 -70.06 -34.20 -41.35
N GLU A 452 -70.58 -32.98 -41.54
CA GLU A 452 -69.94 -31.76 -41.02
C GLU A 452 -69.75 -31.83 -39.49
N ASN A 453 -70.73 -32.34 -38.76
CA ASN A 453 -70.62 -32.53 -37.32
C ASN A 453 -69.55 -33.57 -36.95
N SER A 454 -69.43 -34.68 -37.69
CA SER A 454 -68.37 -35.69 -37.47
C SER A 454 -66.97 -35.12 -37.71
N ASP A 455 -66.79 -34.35 -38.79
CA ASP A 455 -65.54 -33.66 -39.09
C ASP A 455 -65.19 -32.63 -38.01
N PHE A 456 -66.19 -31.86 -37.55
CA PHE A 456 -66.02 -30.91 -36.45
C PHE A 456 -65.59 -31.60 -35.16
N MET A 457 -66.22 -32.72 -34.78
CA MET A 457 -65.84 -33.47 -33.58
C MET A 457 -64.42 -34.05 -33.67
N THR A 458 -64.00 -34.48 -34.86
CA THR A 458 -62.62 -34.91 -35.11
C THR A 458 -61.62 -33.77 -34.96
N GLY A 459 -61.95 -32.59 -35.51
CA GLY A 459 -61.15 -31.37 -35.34
C GLY A 459 -61.07 -30.94 -33.87
N LEU A 460 -62.19 -30.97 -33.15
CA LEU A 460 -62.25 -30.66 -31.72
C LEU A 460 -61.36 -31.59 -30.91
N LYS A 461 -61.44 -32.90 -31.14
CA LYS A 461 -60.56 -33.90 -30.48
C LYS A 461 -59.08 -33.59 -30.65
N ASN A 462 -58.66 -33.27 -31.88
CA ASN A 462 -57.25 -32.96 -32.17
C ASN A 462 -56.80 -31.66 -31.50
N ASN A 463 -57.64 -30.62 -31.50
CA ASN A 463 -57.36 -29.36 -30.81
C ASN A 463 -57.25 -29.58 -29.29
N THR A 464 -58.18 -30.32 -28.69
CA THR A 464 -58.14 -30.67 -27.25
C THR A 464 -56.86 -31.43 -26.88
N LEU A 465 -56.39 -32.35 -27.73
CA LEU A 465 -55.13 -33.05 -27.48
C LEU A 465 -53.92 -32.09 -27.50
N LYS A 466 -53.91 -31.14 -28.44
CA LYS A 466 -52.88 -30.10 -28.52
C LYS A 466 -52.90 -29.21 -27.27
N GLU A 467 -54.06 -28.71 -26.88
CA GLU A 467 -54.24 -27.91 -25.66
C GLU A 467 -53.82 -28.68 -24.39
N PHE A 468 -54.08 -29.99 -24.33
CA PHE A 468 -53.63 -30.84 -23.23
C PHE A 468 -52.09 -30.94 -23.16
N GLN A 469 -51.40 -30.97 -24.30
CA GLN A 469 -49.93 -30.92 -24.34
C GLN A 469 -49.40 -29.55 -23.91
N GLU A 470 -50.05 -28.46 -24.35
CA GLU A 470 -49.70 -27.10 -23.93
C GLU A 470 -49.89 -26.90 -22.42
N SER A 471 -50.95 -27.47 -21.84
CA SER A 471 -51.17 -27.50 -20.38
C SER A 471 -50.02 -28.16 -19.62
N LYS A 472 -49.43 -29.26 -20.15
CA LYS A 472 -48.25 -29.90 -19.54
C LYS A 472 -47.01 -29.02 -19.58
N VAL A 473 -46.81 -28.29 -20.68
CA VAL A 473 -45.71 -27.32 -20.78
C VAL A 473 -45.92 -26.22 -19.74
N LEU A 474 -47.14 -25.67 -19.65
CA LEU A 474 -47.51 -24.65 -18.66
C LEU A 474 -47.27 -25.12 -17.22
N TYR A 475 -47.57 -26.39 -16.92
CA TYR A 475 -47.23 -27.01 -15.63
C TYR A 475 -45.72 -26.96 -15.36
N SER A 476 -44.90 -27.41 -16.30
CA SER A 476 -43.43 -27.41 -16.14
C SER A 476 -42.85 -26.00 -15.97
N THR A 477 -43.35 -25.02 -16.74
CA THR A 477 -42.94 -23.61 -16.59
C THR A 477 -43.37 -23.04 -15.23
N THR A 478 -44.54 -23.43 -14.72
CA THR A 478 -45.00 -23.01 -13.39
C THR A 478 -44.09 -23.55 -12.28
N VAL A 479 -43.58 -24.78 -12.41
CA VAL A 479 -42.56 -25.35 -11.51
C VAL A 479 -41.25 -24.56 -11.57
N GLU A 480 -40.81 -24.13 -12.75
CA GLU A 480 -39.61 -23.31 -12.88
C GLU A 480 -39.78 -21.93 -12.23
N VAL A 481 -40.96 -21.32 -12.38
CA VAL A 481 -41.29 -20.04 -11.73
C VAL A 481 -41.33 -20.19 -10.21
N ASP A 482 -41.88 -21.30 -9.68
CA ASP A 482 -41.86 -21.61 -8.24
C ASP A 482 -40.43 -21.63 -7.69
N LYS A 483 -39.54 -22.35 -8.39
CA LYS A 483 -38.13 -22.45 -8.02
C LYS A 483 -37.43 -21.09 -8.10
N ALA A 484 -37.65 -20.34 -9.17
CA ALA A 484 -37.07 -19.01 -9.33
C ALA A 484 -37.54 -18.04 -8.24
N ALA A 485 -38.81 -18.10 -7.84
CA ALA A 485 -39.33 -17.31 -6.73
C ALA A 485 -38.62 -17.66 -5.40
N LYS A 486 -38.34 -18.95 -5.18
CA LYS A 486 -37.54 -19.42 -4.04
C LYS A 486 -36.15 -18.82 -4.02
N ASP A 487 -35.44 -18.95 -5.13
CA ASP A 487 -34.06 -18.48 -5.27
C ASP A 487 -33.98 -16.96 -5.01
N VAL A 488 -34.96 -16.17 -5.49
CA VAL A 488 -35.05 -14.73 -5.20
C VAL A 488 -35.20 -14.44 -3.71
N ILE A 489 -35.95 -15.23 -2.96
CA ILE A 489 -36.07 -15.06 -1.50
C ILE A 489 -34.74 -15.38 -0.81
N ASP A 490 -34.11 -16.48 -1.18
CA ASP A 490 -32.82 -16.88 -0.60
C ASP A 490 -31.73 -15.83 -0.86
N TYR A 491 -31.67 -15.28 -2.09
CA TYR A 491 -30.79 -14.16 -2.42
C TYR A 491 -31.13 -12.88 -1.64
N SER A 492 -32.42 -12.60 -1.45
CA SER A 492 -32.87 -11.45 -0.66
C SER A 492 -32.41 -11.56 0.80
N ASP A 493 -32.47 -12.75 1.39
CA ASP A 493 -31.97 -13.01 2.75
C ASP A 493 -30.44 -12.85 2.84
N GLN A 494 -29.69 -13.31 1.83
CA GLN A 494 -28.25 -13.10 1.77
C GLN A 494 -27.89 -11.61 1.65
N GLN A 495 -28.60 -10.86 0.80
CA GLN A 495 -28.40 -9.42 0.65
C GLN A 495 -28.70 -8.69 1.96
N ALA A 496 -29.77 -9.06 2.67
CA ALA A 496 -30.07 -8.48 3.98
C ALA A 496 -28.93 -8.72 4.98
N GLY A 497 -28.34 -9.92 4.96
CA GLY A 497 -27.16 -10.24 5.75
C GLY A 497 -25.93 -9.39 5.39
N PHE A 498 -25.71 -9.12 4.11
CA PHE A 498 -24.61 -8.26 3.66
C PHE A 498 -24.82 -6.80 4.07
N VAL A 499 -26.02 -6.26 3.87
CA VAL A 499 -26.35 -4.88 4.29
C VAL A 499 -26.16 -4.70 5.80
N ARG A 500 -26.57 -5.69 6.61
CA ARG A 500 -26.32 -5.64 8.07
C ARG A 500 -24.82 -5.53 8.39
N LYS A 501 -23.96 -6.27 7.69
CA LYS A 501 -22.50 -6.16 7.86
C LYS A 501 -21.96 -4.79 7.44
N ILE A 502 -22.50 -4.17 6.38
CA ILE A 502 -22.13 -2.80 6.00
C ILE A 502 -22.50 -1.83 7.13
N VAL A 503 -23.72 -1.94 7.67
CA VAL A 503 -24.16 -1.10 8.79
C VAL A 503 -23.24 -1.25 10.00
N ASP A 504 -22.91 -2.48 10.40
CA ASP A 504 -21.98 -2.74 11.51
C ASP A 504 -20.58 -2.15 11.24
N TRP A 505 -20.09 -2.26 10.01
CA TRP A 505 -18.81 -1.68 9.61
C TRP A 505 -18.85 -0.15 9.66
N MET A 506 -19.97 0.46 9.25
CA MET A 506 -20.15 1.90 9.30
C MET A 506 -20.16 2.45 10.72
N GLU A 507 -20.78 1.74 11.65
CA GLU A 507 -20.77 2.10 13.06
C GLU A 507 -19.35 2.11 13.65
N ARG A 508 -18.52 1.12 13.30
CA ARG A 508 -17.10 1.07 13.72
C ARG A 508 -16.26 2.20 13.13
N MET A 509 -16.47 2.50 11.85
CA MET A 509 -15.76 3.57 11.15
C MET A 509 -16.14 4.96 11.71
N LYS A 510 -17.37 5.14 12.18
CA LYS A 510 -17.79 6.36 12.89
C LYS A 510 -16.97 6.61 14.16
N VAL A 511 -16.73 5.56 14.97
CA VAL A 511 -15.87 5.65 16.17
C VAL A 511 -14.45 6.10 15.81
N LEU A 512 -13.87 5.53 14.75
CA LEU A 512 -12.57 5.95 14.23
C LEU A 512 -12.59 7.42 13.74
N GLY A 513 -13.66 7.82 13.06
CA GLY A 513 -13.88 9.19 12.62
C GLY A 513 -13.89 10.21 13.77
N ASP A 514 -14.31 9.81 14.97
CA ASP A 514 -14.28 10.66 16.17
C ASP A 514 -12.90 10.69 16.86
N GLU A 515 -12.14 9.59 16.83
CA GLU A 515 -10.82 9.49 17.48
C GLU A 515 -9.69 10.18 16.71
N VAL A 516 -9.66 10.06 15.38
CA VAL A 516 -8.54 10.60 14.58
C VAL A 516 -8.43 12.13 14.70
N PRO A 517 -9.50 12.95 14.65
CA PRO A 517 -9.40 14.41 14.86
C PRO A 517 -8.88 14.79 16.24
N LYS A 518 -9.09 13.94 17.27
CA LYS A 518 -8.51 14.17 18.60
C LYS A 518 -7.00 13.99 18.56
N ASN A 519 -6.52 12.89 17.98
CA ASN A 519 -5.09 12.61 17.86
C ASN A 519 -4.37 13.64 16.96
N LEU A 520 -5.02 14.12 15.90
CA LEU A 520 -4.47 15.17 15.03
C LEU A 520 -4.28 16.49 15.76
N ARG A 521 -5.23 16.88 16.63
CA ARG A 521 -5.10 18.05 17.51
C ARG A 521 -3.93 17.91 18.48
N ASP A 522 -3.72 16.72 19.04
CA ASP A 522 -2.57 16.44 19.91
C ASP A 522 -1.23 16.55 19.14
N ILE A 523 -1.15 16.00 17.93
CA ILE A 523 0.04 16.11 17.05
C ILE A 523 0.34 17.56 16.67
N GLN A 524 -0.69 18.34 16.33
CA GLN A 524 -0.54 19.78 16.05
C GLN A 524 -0.04 20.54 17.28
N GLY A 525 -0.55 20.20 18.47
CA GLY A 525 -0.10 20.77 19.74
C GLY A 525 1.37 20.47 20.04
N ILE A 526 1.79 19.22 19.86
CA ILE A 526 3.18 18.78 20.02
C ILE A 526 4.09 19.50 19.01
N SER A 527 3.69 19.53 17.74
CA SER A 527 4.45 20.16 16.66
C SER A 527 4.64 21.66 16.94
N ARG A 528 3.58 22.42 17.24
CA ARG A 528 3.70 23.84 17.62
C ARG A 528 4.64 24.08 18.79
N ASN A 529 4.65 23.17 19.78
CA ASN A 529 5.55 23.26 20.92
C ASN A 529 7.01 23.00 20.50
N LEU A 530 7.26 21.99 19.66
CA LEU A 530 8.59 21.70 19.09
C LEU A 530 9.11 22.86 18.25
N GLU A 531 8.29 23.45 17.37
CA GLU A 531 8.64 24.64 16.60
C GLU A 531 9.04 25.81 17.51
N THR A 532 8.25 26.07 18.56
CA THR A 532 8.53 27.14 19.52
C THR A 532 9.83 26.90 20.30
N ARG A 533 10.06 25.66 20.77
CA ARG A 533 11.28 25.31 21.54
C ARG A 533 12.52 25.33 20.66
N SER A 534 12.41 24.85 19.42
CA SER A 534 13.52 24.86 18.47
C SER A 534 13.87 26.27 18.01
N GLY A 535 12.87 27.14 17.79
CA GLY A 535 13.08 28.56 17.51
C GLY A 535 13.84 29.27 18.63
N LYS A 536 13.43 29.07 19.90
CA LYS A 536 14.17 29.60 21.07
C LYS A 536 15.59 29.05 21.17
N MET A 537 15.80 27.79 20.81
CA MET A 537 17.13 27.17 20.81
C MET A 537 18.05 27.82 19.77
N ASN A 538 17.54 28.06 18.56
CA ASN A 538 18.27 28.75 17.50
C ASN A 538 18.63 30.20 17.90
N GLU A 539 17.70 30.95 18.49
CA GLU A 539 17.97 32.30 19.02
C GLU A 539 19.11 32.31 20.06
N LEU A 540 19.11 31.34 20.99
CA LEU A 540 20.16 31.20 21.99
C LEU A 540 21.52 30.80 21.41
N LEU A 541 21.54 30.00 20.33
CA LEU A 541 22.76 29.63 19.62
C LEU A 541 23.36 30.83 18.89
N GLN A 542 22.53 31.63 18.21
CA GLN A 542 22.98 32.85 17.52
C GLN A 542 23.55 33.89 18.49
N GLN A 543 22.93 34.05 19.67
CA GLN A 543 23.47 34.94 20.73
C GLN A 543 24.82 34.49 21.31
N LYS A 544 25.18 33.21 21.22
CA LYS A 544 26.48 32.70 21.70
C LYS A 544 27.58 32.70 20.63
N GLN A 545 27.21 32.81 19.36
CA GLN A 545 28.16 32.84 18.24
C GLN A 545 28.62 34.26 17.87
N GLY A 546 27.82 35.28 18.19
CA GLY A 546 28.21 36.70 18.14
C GLY A 546 28.91 37.15 19.41
#